data_AF-A0A7R9ZFV3-F1
#
_entry.id   AF-A0A7R9ZFV3-F1
#
_cell.length_a   1.000
_cell.length_b   1.000
_cell.length_c   1.000
_cell.angle_alpha   90.00
_cell.angle_beta   90.00
_cell.angle_gamma   90.00
#
_symmetry.space_group_name_H-M   'P 1'
#
loop_
_entity.id
_entity.type
_entity.pdbx_description
1 polymer ?
#
loop_
_entity_poly.entity_id
_entity_poly.type
_entity_poly.pdbx_seq_one_letter_code
_entity_poly.pdbx_strand_id
1 'polypeptide(L)'
;SFIVKNKMSPDSFVQMSMLLAYSLLYGKVVCQYEPVMTKHFFHGRTEAMRTATPVAAGFCETWASRFSSKEAKLAALRDATKEHSRLVREASSGKGVDRHLFALKCIAEKNGVAIPPFFESDAWKALNHTVLSTSNCGNPALRLFGFGPVVPDGFGIG
;
A
#
# COMPACT_ATOMS: atom_id res chain seq x y z
N SER A 1 -9.36 4.21 -20.85
CA SER A 1 -9.75 5.25 -19.88
C SER A 1 -8.75 6.41 -19.90
N PHE A 2 -9.07 7.55 -19.27
CA PHE A 2 -8.16 8.70 -19.13
C PHE A 2 -6.79 8.30 -18.54
N ILE A 3 -6.78 7.45 -17.50
CA ILE A 3 -5.56 7.06 -16.78
C ILE A 3 -4.60 6.28 -17.70
N VAL A 4 -5.12 5.27 -18.42
CA VAL A 4 -4.32 4.46 -19.35
C VAL A 4 -3.80 5.29 -20.53
N LYS A 5 -4.61 6.22 -21.06
CA LYS A 5 -4.17 7.15 -22.12
C LYS A 5 -2.98 8.02 -21.67
N ASN A 6 -2.88 8.29 -20.37
CA ASN A 6 -1.76 9.02 -19.76
C ASN A 6 -0.62 8.09 -19.27
N LYS A 7 -0.60 6.82 -19.71
CA LYS A 7 0.46 5.83 -19.42
C LYS A 7 0.68 5.54 -17.93
N MET A 8 -0.39 5.57 -17.13
CA MET A 8 -0.36 5.18 -15.72
C MET A 8 -1.20 3.93 -15.47
N SER A 9 -0.80 3.13 -14.49
CA SER A 9 -1.63 2.04 -13.98
C SER A 9 -2.88 2.63 -13.30
N PRO A 10 -4.11 2.20 -13.65
CA PRO A 10 -5.32 2.61 -12.95
C PRO A 10 -5.25 2.36 -11.44
N ASP A 11 -4.73 1.20 -11.07
CA ASP A 11 -4.57 0.76 -9.69
C ASP A 11 -3.62 1.69 -8.92
N SER A 12 -2.41 1.89 -9.43
CA SER A 12 -1.43 2.80 -8.80
C SER A 12 -1.94 4.24 -8.71
N PHE A 13 -2.67 4.70 -9.73
CA PHE A 13 -3.26 6.05 -9.72
C PHE A 13 -4.28 6.21 -8.60
N VAL A 14 -5.17 5.23 -8.41
CA VAL A 14 -6.18 5.25 -7.36
C VAL A 14 -5.54 5.11 -5.97
N GLN A 15 -4.55 4.23 -5.81
CA GLN A 15 -3.79 4.07 -4.57
C GLN A 15 -3.10 5.37 -4.14
N MET A 16 -2.44 6.07 -5.06
CA MET A 16 -1.85 7.39 -4.81
C MET A 16 -2.91 8.44 -4.48
N SER A 17 -4.06 8.39 -5.14
CA SER A 17 -5.16 9.34 -4.90
C SER A 17 -5.75 9.19 -3.49
N MET A 18 -5.93 7.95 -3.01
CA MET A 18 -6.39 7.67 -1.65
C MET A 18 -5.39 8.17 -0.60
N LEU A 19 -4.10 7.89 -0.80
CA LEU A 19 -3.05 8.35 0.12
C LEU A 19 -2.97 9.88 0.17
N LEU A 20 -3.01 10.53 -1.00
CA LEU A 20 -3.01 11.98 -1.12
C LEU A 20 -4.23 12.59 -0.44
N ALA A 21 -5.43 12.04 -0.67
CA ALA A 21 -6.66 12.54 -0.07
C ALA A 21 -6.58 12.50 1.47
N TYR A 22 -6.05 11.40 2.03
CA TYR A 22 -5.82 11.31 3.47
C TYR A 22 -4.79 12.34 3.94
N SER A 23 -3.66 12.48 3.23
CA SER A 23 -2.61 13.44 3.58
C SER A 23 -3.09 14.89 3.56
N LEU A 24 -3.92 15.27 2.57
CA LEU A 24 -4.51 16.61 2.50
C LEU A 24 -5.51 16.88 3.62
N LEU A 25 -6.27 15.87 4.05
CA LEU A 25 -7.28 16.03 5.10
C LEU A 25 -6.68 16.05 6.51
N TYR A 26 -5.68 15.20 6.76
CA TYR A 26 -5.13 14.97 8.10
C TYR A 26 -3.69 15.44 8.28
N GLY A 27 -3.06 15.97 7.24
CA GLY A 27 -1.70 16.53 7.29
C GLY A 27 -0.58 15.50 7.48
N LYS A 28 -0.84 14.20 7.26
CA LYS A 28 0.15 13.14 7.45
C LYS A 28 -0.04 11.98 6.47
N VAL A 29 1.06 11.33 6.14
CA VAL A 29 1.09 10.03 5.45
C VAL A 29 0.98 8.93 6.51
N VAL A 30 0.18 7.90 6.25
CA VAL A 30 -0.09 6.81 7.21
C VAL A 30 0.17 5.46 6.58
N CYS A 31 0.26 4.41 7.41
CA CYS A 31 0.39 3.05 6.94
C CYS A 31 -0.83 2.67 6.09
N GLN A 32 -0.57 2.39 4.81
CA GLN A 32 -1.56 1.95 3.84
C GLN A 32 -1.20 0.54 3.35
N TYR A 33 -2.22 -0.32 3.34
CA TYR A 33 -2.14 -1.70 2.92
C TYR A 33 -2.93 -1.90 1.62
N GLU A 34 -2.32 -2.62 0.69
CA GLU A 34 -2.98 -3.19 -0.48
C GLU A 34 -2.63 -4.69 -0.61
N PRO A 35 -3.61 -5.59 -0.82
CA PRO A 35 -3.34 -6.99 -1.08
C PRO A 35 -2.89 -7.18 -2.53
N VAL A 36 -1.71 -7.77 -2.71
CA VAL A 36 -1.21 -8.18 -4.03
C VAL A 36 -1.35 -9.69 -4.17
N MET A 37 -2.03 -10.13 -5.22
CA MET A 37 -2.24 -11.55 -5.49
C MET A 37 -0.93 -12.26 -5.86
N THR A 38 -0.65 -13.38 -5.21
CA THR A 38 0.51 -14.25 -5.49
C THR A 38 0.11 -15.52 -6.24
N LYS A 39 -0.93 -15.43 -7.09
CA LYS A 39 -1.56 -16.56 -7.81
C LYS A 39 -0.63 -17.38 -8.73
N HIS A 40 0.58 -16.89 -8.99
CA HIS A 40 1.60 -17.59 -9.76
C HIS A 40 2.21 -18.77 -8.98
N PHE A 41 2.09 -18.75 -7.65
CA PHE A 41 2.57 -19.81 -6.76
C PHE A 41 1.44 -20.79 -6.40
N PHE A 42 1.79 -22.06 -6.21
CA PHE A 42 0.86 -23.08 -5.73
C PHE A 42 0.32 -22.67 -4.35
N HIS A 43 -1.02 -22.69 -4.19
CA HIS A 43 -1.73 -22.15 -3.03
C HIS A 43 -1.49 -20.66 -2.72
N GLY A 44 -0.99 -19.89 -3.68
CA GLY A 44 -0.78 -18.46 -3.55
C GLY A 44 -2.07 -17.71 -3.19
N ARG A 45 -2.00 -16.90 -2.12
CA ARG A 45 -3.07 -15.99 -1.71
C ARG A 45 -2.62 -14.56 -1.99
N THR A 46 -2.11 -13.86 -0.97
CA THR A 46 -1.74 -12.46 -1.06
C THR A 46 -0.43 -12.17 -0.33
N GLU A 47 0.35 -11.26 -0.91
CA GLU A 47 1.38 -10.47 -0.24
C GLU A 47 0.80 -9.09 0.12
N ALA A 48 1.38 -8.38 1.09
CA ALA A 48 1.06 -6.99 1.36
C ALA A 48 1.95 -6.06 0.51
N MET A 49 1.33 -5.11 -0.17
CA MET A 49 2.00 -3.93 -0.71
C MET A 49 1.76 -2.75 0.24
N ARG A 50 2.85 -2.05 0.57
CA ARG A 50 2.83 -0.86 1.41
C ARG A 50 2.93 0.38 0.54
N THR A 51 1.81 1.07 0.35
CA THR A 51 1.67 2.22 -0.58
C THR A 51 2.45 3.44 -0.10
N ALA A 52 2.58 3.60 1.22
CA ALA A 52 3.26 4.72 1.87
C ALA A 52 4.79 4.61 1.79
N THR A 53 5.34 4.73 0.58
CA THR A 53 6.78 4.78 0.32
C THR A 53 7.32 6.21 0.48
N PRO A 54 8.65 6.39 0.59
CA PRO A 54 9.26 7.72 0.54
C PRO A 54 8.90 8.51 -0.73
N VAL A 55 8.79 7.87 -1.90
CA VAL A 55 8.40 8.55 -3.14
C VAL A 55 6.93 8.97 -3.09
N ALA A 56 6.05 8.13 -2.55
CA ALA A 56 4.64 8.47 -2.36
C ALA A 56 4.45 9.62 -1.34
N ALA A 57 5.25 9.65 -0.29
CA ALA A 57 5.27 10.75 0.67
C ALA A 57 5.74 12.06 0.03
N GLY A 58 6.85 12.03 -0.71
CA GLY A 58 7.35 13.19 -1.47
C GLY A 58 6.34 13.68 -2.51
N PHE A 59 5.58 12.77 -3.13
CA PHE A 59 4.44 13.14 -3.98
C PHE A 59 3.35 13.88 -3.20
N CYS A 60 2.93 13.40 -2.04
CA CYS A 60 1.92 14.06 -1.22
C CYS A 60 2.37 15.48 -0.81
N GLU A 61 3.62 15.63 -0.37
CA GLU A 61 4.22 16.92 -0.01
C GLU A 61 4.26 17.88 -1.22
N THR A 62 4.77 17.39 -2.36
CA THR A 62 4.84 18.17 -3.61
C THR A 62 3.46 18.63 -4.06
N TRP A 63 2.45 17.78 -3.93
CA TRP A 63 1.08 18.09 -4.33
C TRP A 63 0.41 19.09 -3.41
N ALA A 64 0.62 18.98 -2.10
CA ALA A 64 0.08 19.89 -1.09
C ALA A 64 0.72 21.28 -1.15
N SER A 65 1.97 21.39 -1.60
CA SER A 65 2.66 22.68 -1.72
C SER A 65 1.99 23.62 -2.73
N ARG A 66 1.75 24.86 -2.29
CA ARG A 66 1.30 25.98 -3.15
C ARG A 66 2.39 26.50 -4.08
N PHE A 67 3.65 26.18 -3.79
CA PHE A 67 4.81 26.65 -4.54
C PHE A 67 5.21 25.69 -5.67
N SER A 68 4.72 24.45 -5.65
CA SER A 68 4.98 23.47 -6.69
C SER A 68 4.19 23.79 -7.97
N SER A 69 4.86 23.77 -9.11
CA SER A 69 4.21 23.91 -10.41
C SER A 69 3.34 22.69 -10.76
N LYS A 70 2.47 22.82 -11.76
CA LYS A 70 1.63 21.70 -12.23
C LYS A 70 2.50 20.56 -12.78
N GLU A 71 3.60 20.91 -13.43
CA GLU A 71 4.56 19.98 -14.03
C GLU A 71 5.28 19.19 -12.93
N ALA A 72 5.70 19.85 -11.85
CA ALA A 72 6.31 19.19 -10.70
C ALA A 72 5.34 18.22 -10.03
N LYS A 73 4.08 18.63 -9.83
CA LYS A 73 3.03 17.76 -9.26
C LYS A 73 2.76 16.54 -10.14
N LEU A 74 2.71 16.73 -11.46
CA LEU A 74 2.51 15.64 -12.40
C LEU A 74 3.71 14.69 -12.47
N ALA A 75 4.93 15.22 -12.40
CA ALA A 75 6.15 14.40 -12.35
C ALA A 75 6.17 13.52 -11.10
N ALA A 76 5.92 14.12 -9.93
CA ALA A 76 5.89 13.38 -8.67
C ALA A 76 4.81 12.28 -8.66
N LEU A 77 3.62 12.55 -9.21
CA LEU A 77 2.58 11.53 -9.39
C LEU A 77 3.05 10.38 -10.29
N ARG A 78 3.72 10.68 -11.40
CA ARG A 78 4.25 9.65 -12.31
C ARG A 78 5.32 8.80 -11.64
N ASP A 79 6.21 9.40 -10.87
CA ASP A 79 7.26 8.67 -10.16
C ASP A 79 6.66 7.76 -9.08
N ALA A 80 5.71 8.28 -8.29
CA ALA A 80 5.05 7.51 -7.25
C ALA A 80 4.22 6.33 -7.83
N THR A 81 3.50 6.56 -8.94
CA THR A 81 2.76 5.49 -9.61
C THR A 81 3.67 4.44 -10.26
N LYS A 82 4.83 4.85 -10.80
CA LYS A 82 5.84 3.95 -11.35
C LYS A 82 6.48 3.09 -10.26
N GLU A 83 6.82 3.69 -9.11
CA GLU A 83 7.34 2.94 -7.97
C GLU A 83 6.31 1.95 -7.44
N HIS A 84 5.07 2.38 -7.25
CA HIS A 84 3.97 1.52 -6.84
C HIS A 84 3.82 0.30 -7.76
N SER A 85 3.77 0.54 -9.08
CA SER A 85 3.67 -0.54 -10.07
C SER A 85 4.87 -1.50 -10.01
N ARG A 86 6.08 -1.01 -9.73
CA ARG A 86 7.27 -1.86 -9.52
C ARG A 86 7.10 -2.74 -8.27
N LEU A 87 6.67 -2.16 -7.15
CA LEU A 87 6.48 -2.89 -5.89
C LEU A 87 5.36 -3.92 -5.97
N VAL A 88 4.25 -3.62 -6.63
CA VAL A 88 3.19 -4.59 -6.90
C VAL A 88 3.73 -5.78 -7.69
N ARG A 89 4.54 -5.54 -8.72
CA ARG A 89 5.16 -6.64 -9.50
C ARG A 89 6.11 -7.48 -8.63
N GLU A 90 6.93 -6.84 -7.80
CA GLU A 90 7.82 -7.53 -6.86
C GLU A 90 7.04 -8.38 -5.85
N ALA A 91 6.02 -7.81 -5.21
CA ALA A 91 5.15 -8.52 -4.28
C ALA A 91 4.44 -9.72 -4.95
N SER A 92 3.90 -9.53 -6.15
CA SER A 92 3.23 -10.60 -6.91
C SER A 92 4.16 -11.75 -7.31
N SER A 93 5.47 -11.47 -7.40
CA SER A 93 6.53 -12.44 -7.70
C SER A 93 7.24 -12.98 -6.45
N GLY A 94 6.64 -12.80 -5.27
CA GLY A 94 7.14 -13.36 -4.01
C GLY A 94 8.35 -12.63 -3.43
N LYS A 95 8.60 -11.38 -3.87
CA LYS A 95 9.69 -10.53 -3.37
C LYS A 95 9.23 -9.50 -2.35
N GLY A 96 7.98 -9.60 -1.87
CA GLY A 96 7.50 -8.80 -0.74
C GLY A 96 8.09 -9.31 0.58
N VAL A 97 7.99 -8.47 1.61
CA VAL A 97 8.62 -8.73 2.92
C VAL A 97 7.60 -9.01 4.02
N ASP A 98 6.37 -8.52 3.90
CA ASP A 98 5.38 -8.60 4.97
C ASP A 98 5.02 -10.04 5.33
N ARG A 99 4.69 -10.89 4.34
CA ARG A 99 4.40 -12.32 4.63
C ARG A 99 5.62 -13.09 5.09
N HIS A 100 6.81 -12.73 4.61
CA HIS A 100 8.05 -13.34 5.08
C HIS A 100 8.30 -13.04 6.56
N LEU A 101 8.23 -11.77 6.97
CA LEU A 101 8.37 -11.37 8.37
C LEU A 101 7.29 -11.98 9.26
N PHE A 102 6.04 -12.02 8.79
CA PHE A 102 4.96 -12.70 9.49
C PHE A 102 5.24 -14.19 9.69
N ALA A 103 5.70 -14.88 8.65
CA ALA A 103 6.05 -16.30 8.74
C ALA A 103 7.19 -16.56 9.74
N LEU A 104 8.24 -15.73 9.75
CA LEU A 104 9.33 -15.83 10.74
C LEU A 104 8.80 -15.70 12.17
N LYS A 105 7.90 -14.74 12.43
CA LYS A 105 7.25 -14.59 13.74
C LYS A 105 6.46 -15.84 14.13
N CYS A 106 5.59 -16.34 13.25
CA CYS A 106 4.78 -17.53 13.51
C CYS A 106 5.63 -18.79 13.73
N ILE A 107 6.75 -18.94 13.00
CA ILE A 107 7.67 -20.06 13.18
C ILE A 107 8.34 -19.97 14.56
N ALA A 108 8.80 -18.80 14.99
CA ALA A 108 9.40 -18.64 16.31
C ALA A 108 8.39 -18.97 17.43
N GLU A 109 7.15 -18.45 17.33
CA GLU A 109 6.05 -18.75 18.25
C GLU A 109 5.76 -20.25 18.33
N LYS A 110 5.62 -20.91 17.17
CA LYS A 110 5.29 -22.34 17.10
C LYS A 110 6.39 -23.24 17.69
N ASN A 111 7.65 -22.83 17.58
CA ASN A 111 8.79 -23.61 18.06
C ASN A 111 9.22 -23.20 19.48
N GLY A 112 8.51 -22.28 20.15
CA GLY A 112 8.90 -21.79 21.47
C GLY A 112 10.24 -21.05 21.49
N VAL A 113 10.68 -20.54 20.33
CA VAL A 113 11.88 -19.71 20.22
C VAL A 113 11.52 -18.30 20.65
N ALA A 114 12.40 -17.65 21.43
CA ALA A 114 12.21 -16.27 21.84
C ALA A 114 11.98 -15.37 20.62
N ILE A 115 10.91 -14.58 20.66
CA ILE A 115 10.57 -13.66 19.57
C ILE A 115 11.62 -12.56 19.50
N PRO A 116 12.24 -12.32 18.33
CA PRO A 116 13.21 -11.24 18.21
C PRO A 116 12.61 -9.88 18.62
N PRO A 117 13.34 -9.04 19.38
CA PRO A 117 12.87 -7.71 19.79
C PRO A 117 12.41 -6.81 18.64
N PHE A 118 12.86 -7.09 17.41
CA PHE A 118 12.36 -6.49 16.18
C PHE A 118 10.82 -6.49 16.10
N PHE A 119 10.16 -7.58 16.45
CA PHE A 119 8.70 -7.72 16.37
C PHE A 119 7.94 -6.99 17.50
N GLU A 120 8.67 -6.42 18.47
CA GLU A 120 8.12 -5.57 19.53
C GLU A 120 8.47 -4.10 19.33
N SER A 121 9.27 -3.79 18.31
CA SER A 121 9.68 -2.44 17.98
C SER A 121 8.50 -1.56 17.58
N ASP A 122 8.63 -0.26 17.83
CA ASP A 122 7.59 0.70 17.45
C ASP A 122 7.40 0.79 15.92
N ALA A 123 8.47 0.52 15.15
CA ALA A 123 8.38 0.41 13.70
C ALA A 123 7.49 -0.78 13.27
N TRP A 124 7.65 -1.94 13.92
CA TRP A 124 6.78 -3.10 13.65
C TRP A 124 5.34 -2.82 14.05
N LYS A 125 5.10 -2.19 15.20
CA LYS A 125 3.75 -1.77 15.62
C LYS A 125 3.13 -0.80 14.61
N ALA A 126 3.88 0.21 14.16
CA ALA A 126 3.42 1.17 13.15
C ALA A 126 3.11 0.51 11.80
N LEU A 127 3.93 -0.45 11.36
CA LEU A 127 3.68 -1.20 10.13
C LEU A 127 2.39 -2.04 10.21
N ASN A 128 2.08 -2.59 11.39
CA ASN A 128 0.88 -3.40 11.61
C ASN A 128 -0.37 -2.57 11.95
N HIS A 129 -0.22 -1.29 12.29
CA HIS A 129 -1.35 -0.36 12.46
C HIS A 129 -1.77 0.24 11.12
N THR A 130 -2.57 -0.51 10.36
CA THR A 130 -2.99 -0.14 9.00
C THR A 130 -4.19 0.81 9.02
N VAL A 131 -3.92 2.11 8.92
CA VAL A 131 -4.94 3.16 8.91
C VAL A 131 -5.73 3.16 7.61
N LEU A 132 -5.08 2.95 6.46
CA LEU A 132 -5.75 2.80 5.16
C LEU A 132 -5.66 1.36 4.70
N SER A 133 -6.72 0.58 4.89
CA SER A 133 -6.80 -0.77 4.34
C SER A 133 -7.58 -0.72 3.04
N THR A 134 -6.92 -1.05 1.94
CA THR A 134 -7.49 -0.94 0.59
C THR A 134 -7.51 -2.30 -0.10
N SER A 135 -8.43 -2.52 -1.03
CA SER A 135 -8.41 -3.71 -1.88
C SER A 135 -9.15 -3.46 -3.17
N ASN A 136 -8.50 -3.74 -4.30
CA ASN A 136 -9.13 -3.70 -5.61
C ASN A 136 -9.78 -5.04 -5.95
N CYS A 137 -11.06 -5.03 -6.36
CA CYS A 137 -11.77 -6.21 -6.85
C CYS A 137 -12.34 -6.00 -8.26
N GLY A 138 -11.51 -6.20 -9.28
CA GLY A 138 -11.90 -6.03 -10.70
C GLY A 138 -12.78 -7.13 -11.30
N ASN A 139 -13.69 -7.75 -10.53
CA ASN A 139 -14.57 -8.79 -11.04
C ASN A 139 -15.81 -8.18 -11.72
N PRO A 140 -16.11 -8.48 -13.01
CA PRO A 140 -17.30 -7.96 -13.71
C PRO A 140 -18.63 -8.28 -13.03
N ALA A 141 -18.69 -9.31 -12.19
CA ALA A 141 -19.87 -9.66 -11.42
C ALA A 141 -20.13 -8.72 -10.23
N LEU A 142 -19.18 -7.86 -9.89
CA LEU A 142 -19.30 -6.87 -8.81
C LEU A 142 -19.53 -5.48 -9.39
N ARG A 143 -20.59 -4.82 -8.92
CA ARG A 143 -20.85 -3.40 -9.22
C ARG A 143 -20.13 -2.47 -8.26
N LEU A 144 -20.11 -2.83 -6.97
CA LEU A 144 -19.45 -2.12 -5.88
C LEU A 144 -18.88 -3.15 -4.91
N PHE A 145 -17.79 -2.80 -4.24
CA PHE A 145 -17.15 -3.59 -3.19
C PHE A 145 -16.70 -2.64 -2.08
N GLY A 146 -16.60 -3.14 -0.86
CA GLY A 146 -16.22 -2.37 0.31
C GLY A 146 -16.16 -3.27 1.54
N PHE A 147 -15.42 -2.83 2.55
CA PHE A 147 -15.25 -3.55 3.81
C PHE A 147 -14.98 -2.55 4.94
N GLY A 148 -15.19 -2.99 6.19
CA GLY A 148 -14.93 -2.16 7.37
C GLY A 148 -13.44 -1.91 7.59
N PRO A 149 -13.07 -0.89 8.37
CA PRO A 149 -11.68 -0.64 8.74
C PRO A 149 -11.09 -1.77 9.60
N VAL A 150 -9.76 -1.92 9.55
CA VAL A 150 -9.01 -2.95 10.30
C VAL A 150 -8.41 -2.43 11.61
N VAL A 151 -8.50 -1.12 11.85
CA VAL A 151 -8.11 -0.45 13.11
C VAL A 151 -9.19 0.58 13.47
N PRO A 152 -9.40 0.91 14.76
CA PRO A 152 -10.48 1.80 15.20
C PRO A 152 -10.45 3.22 14.60
N ASP A 153 -9.27 3.71 14.26
CA ASP A 153 -8.99 5.04 13.71
C ASP A 153 -8.69 5.00 12.19
N GLY A 154 -9.11 3.94 11.51
CA GLY A 154 -8.80 3.68 10.11
C GLY A 154 -10.00 3.68 9.16
N PHE A 155 -9.71 3.36 7.90
CA PHE A 155 -10.66 3.22 6.80
C PHE A 155 -10.46 1.89 6.08
N GLY A 156 -11.57 1.26 5.69
CA GLY A 156 -11.60 0.14 4.74
C GLY A 156 -12.16 0.63 3.40
N ILE A 157 -11.43 0.42 2.30
CA ILE A 157 -11.79 0.96 0.98
C ILE A 157 -11.70 -0.16 -0.08
N GLY A 158 -12.83 -0.42 -0.75
CA GLY A 158 -12.97 -1.43 -1.80
C GLY A 158 -13.38 -0.85 -3.15
#